data_AF-A0A031J1R5-F1
#
_entry.id   AF-A0A031J1R5-F1
#
_cell.length_a   1.000
_cell.length_b   1.000
_cell.length_c   1.000
_cell.angle_alpha   90.00
_cell.angle_beta   90.00
_cell.angle_gamma   90.00
#
_symmetry.space_group_name_H-M   'P 1'
#
loop_
_entity.id
_entity.type
_entity.pdbx_description
1 polymer ?
#
loop_
_entity_poly.entity_id
_entity_poly.type
_entity_poly.pdbx_seq_one_letter_code
_entity_poly.pdbx_strand_id
1 'polypeptide(L)'
;MAVLPSSDHPGITCSWVARCRETQYLLQIGALMSSCATHRENHNMDHRQIAVETVVASRRSIRRFLDTPVSMAEVRDLIIKASRAPSGTNFQPWKVVVVAGETKRRLSAAVIQDAERGEKSEEYAYAPSPVPEPYLSRRRAVGYGLYNLYGIARDDYVARKAAMLRNFEFFGAPVGLFFVSANFRAPVRLSDAV
;
A
#
# COMPACT_ATOMS: atom_id res chain seq x y z
N MET A 1 -7.89 57.99 -19.56
CA MET A 1 -9.32 57.99 -19.94
C MET A 1 -9.56 56.63 -20.57
N ALA A 2 -10.10 55.60 -19.92
CA ALA A 2 -11.25 55.55 -19.01
C ALA A 2 -10.97 54.73 -17.73
N VAL A 3 -11.87 54.88 -16.76
CA VAL A 3 -11.80 54.41 -15.37
C VAL A 3 -12.99 53.46 -15.11
N LEU A 4 -12.68 52.25 -14.61
CA LEU A 4 -13.46 51.36 -13.69
C LEU A 4 -14.74 50.63 -14.21
N PRO A 5 -15.18 49.50 -13.60
CA PRO A 5 -14.98 49.14 -12.19
C PRO A 5 -14.54 47.71 -11.81
N SER A 6 -14.11 47.67 -10.54
CA SER A 6 -13.80 46.56 -9.65
C SER A 6 -14.93 45.52 -9.53
N SER A 7 -14.53 44.25 -9.45
CA SER A 7 -15.29 43.23 -8.72
C SER A 7 -14.33 42.36 -7.91
N ASP A 8 -14.58 42.36 -6.61
CA ASP A 8 -13.94 41.54 -5.59
C ASP A 8 -14.11 40.04 -5.89
N HIS A 9 -13.01 39.29 -5.90
CA HIS A 9 -13.05 37.85 -5.69
C HIS A 9 -12.05 37.46 -4.59
N PRO A 10 -12.54 36.95 -3.44
CA PRO A 10 -11.66 36.50 -2.37
C PRO A 10 -10.89 35.27 -2.83
N GLY A 11 -9.57 35.31 -2.64
CA GLY A 11 -8.67 34.20 -2.89
C GLY A 11 -9.09 32.96 -2.11
N ILE A 12 -9.41 31.89 -2.83
CA ILE A 12 -9.59 30.56 -2.26
C ILE A 12 -8.21 29.99 -1.98
N THR A 13 -7.65 30.34 -0.82
CA THR A 13 -6.53 29.61 -0.23
C THR A 13 -7.08 28.29 0.32
N CYS A 14 -6.90 27.21 -0.43
CA CYS A 14 -7.28 25.87 0.03
C CYS A 14 -6.19 25.34 0.99
N SER A 15 -6.20 25.78 2.25
CA SER A 15 -5.37 25.17 3.30
C SER A 15 -6.03 23.89 3.80
N TRP A 16 -5.66 22.74 3.24
CA TRP A 16 -5.98 21.44 3.83
C TRP A 16 -5.05 21.14 5.02
N VAL A 17 -5.24 21.87 6.12
CA VAL A 17 -4.77 21.43 7.43
C VAL A 17 -5.79 20.42 7.93
N ALA A 18 -5.56 19.13 7.61
CA ALA A 18 -6.31 18.03 8.18
C ALA A 18 -6.09 18.02 9.70
N ARG A 19 -7.10 18.51 10.41
CA ARG A 19 -7.21 18.51 11.86
C ARG A 19 -7.30 17.05 12.31
N CYS A 20 -6.20 16.49 12.81
CA CYS A 20 -6.20 15.24 13.55
C CYS A 20 -7.07 15.41 14.80
N ARG A 21 -8.34 14.99 14.74
CA ARG A 21 -9.15 14.70 15.91
C ARG A 21 -9.14 13.19 16.12
N GLU A 22 -8.16 12.76 16.89
CA GLU A 22 -8.22 11.55 17.70
C GLU A 22 -9.41 11.70 18.69
N THR A 23 -9.95 10.58 19.18
CA THR A 23 -10.98 10.47 20.25
C THR A 23 -12.46 10.30 19.84
N GLN A 24 -12.79 9.36 18.94
CA GLN A 24 -14.18 8.81 18.93
C GLN A 24 -14.39 7.39 18.36
N TYR A 25 -13.36 6.55 18.28
CA TYR A 25 -13.48 5.20 17.72
C TYR A 25 -13.54 4.05 18.76
N LEU A 26 -13.62 4.35 20.06
CA LEU A 26 -13.60 3.34 21.13
C LEU A 26 -14.94 3.08 21.83
N LEU A 27 -16.08 3.50 21.26
CA LEU A 27 -17.41 3.22 21.83
C LEU A 27 -18.35 2.40 20.93
N GLN A 28 -17.83 1.77 19.87
CA GLN A 28 -18.65 0.98 18.94
C GLN A 28 -18.20 -0.47 18.77
N ILE A 29 -17.42 -0.99 19.72
CA ILE A 29 -17.00 -2.41 19.78
C ILE A 29 -17.92 -3.24 20.72
N GLY A 30 -18.89 -2.61 21.39
CA GLY A 30 -19.82 -3.28 22.32
C GLY A 30 -21.14 -3.80 21.73
N ALA A 31 -21.51 -3.44 20.50
CA ALA A 31 -22.85 -3.72 19.95
C ALA A 31 -22.92 -4.82 18.88
N LEU A 32 -21.83 -5.56 18.64
CA LEU A 32 -21.76 -6.60 17.60
C LEU A 32 -21.71 -8.04 18.12
N MET A 33 -21.84 -8.23 19.44
CA MET A 33 -21.82 -9.56 20.10
C MET A 33 -23.18 -9.95 20.70
N SER A 34 -24.29 -9.38 20.19
CA SER A 34 -25.66 -9.73 20.62
C SER A 34 -26.64 -9.79 19.43
N SER A 35 -26.23 -10.48 18.37
CA SER A 35 -27.17 -11.02 17.37
C SER A 35 -26.62 -12.34 16.84
N CYS A 36 -26.48 -13.28 17.78
CA CYS A 36 -26.13 -14.67 17.50
C CYS A 36 -27.41 -15.52 17.58
N ALA A 37 -28.38 -15.26 16.71
CA ALA A 37 -29.42 -16.20 16.33
C ALA A 37 -30.29 -15.62 15.21
N THR A 38 -30.47 -16.41 14.15
CA THR A 38 -31.49 -16.24 13.09
C THR A 38 -31.45 -14.97 12.24
N HIS A 39 -30.52 -14.94 11.27
CA HIS A 39 -30.87 -14.46 9.93
C HIS A 39 -29.96 -15.13 8.89
N ARG A 40 -30.44 -16.23 8.30
CA ARG A 40 -29.86 -16.79 7.07
C ARG A 40 -30.47 -16.01 5.91
N GLU A 41 -30.01 -14.77 5.72
CA GLU A 41 -30.29 -14.03 4.50
C GLU A 41 -29.32 -14.50 3.43
N ASN A 42 -29.87 -15.14 2.40
CA ASN A 42 -29.22 -15.37 1.13
C ASN A 42 -28.91 -13.99 0.51
N HIS A 43 -27.79 -13.38 0.90
CA HIS A 43 -27.22 -12.27 0.15
C HIS A 43 -26.63 -12.83 -1.15
N ASN A 44 -27.51 -13.02 -2.12
CA ASN A 44 -27.16 -12.99 -3.52
C ASN A 44 -26.60 -11.59 -3.81
N MET A 45 -25.36 -11.33 -3.42
CA MET A 45 -24.62 -10.15 -3.85
C MET A 45 -24.53 -10.26 -5.36
N ASP A 46 -25.34 -9.46 -6.06
CA ASP A 46 -25.12 -9.24 -7.47
C ASP A 46 -23.68 -8.73 -7.63
N HIS A 47 -22.79 -9.60 -8.11
CA HIS A 47 -21.37 -9.30 -8.32
C HIS A 47 -21.16 -8.13 -9.29
N ARG A 48 -22.23 -7.58 -9.89
CA ARG A 48 -22.16 -6.56 -10.94
C ARG A 48 -21.80 -5.16 -10.47
N GLN A 49 -21.86 -4.80 -9.19
CA GLN A 49 -21.37 -3.48 -8.79
C GLN A 49 -21.03 -3.36 -7.29
N ILE A 50 -19.75 -3.52 -6.94
CA ILE A 50 -19.24 -3.06 -5.65
C ILE A 50 -18.97 -1.54 -5.77
N ALA A 51 -19.48 -0.75 -4.84
CA ALA A 51 -19.21 0.68 -4.80
C ALA A 51 -17.71 0.96 -4.64
N VAL A 52 -17.18 1.95 -5.36
CA VAL A 52 -15.76 2.33 -5.31
C VAL A 52 -15.33 2.65 -3.88
N GLU A 53 -16.17 3.32 -3.10
CA GLU A 53 -15.92 3.61 -1.69
C GLU A 53 -15.66 2.34 -0.87
N THR A 54 -16.48 1.30 -1.07
CA THR A 54 -16.31 0.00 -0.41
C THR A 54 -14.99 -0.66 -0.80
N VAL A 55 -14.60 -0.61 -2.07
CA VAL A 55 -13.31 -1.17 -2.52
C VAL A 55 -12.14 -0.44 -1.86
N VAL A 56 -12.18 0.89 -1.82
CA VAL A 56 -11.11 1.70 -1.24
C VAL A 56 -10.99 1.48 0.27
N ALA A 57 -12.13 1.47 0.98
CA ALA A 57 -12.15 1.30 2.44
C ALA A 57 -11.77 -0.13 2.89
N SER A 58 -12.13 -1.14 2.10
CA SER A 58 -11.85 -2.54 2.43
C SER A 58 -10.42 -2.98 2.10
N ARG A 59 -9.69 -2.28 1.22
CA ARG A 59 -8.32 -2.64 0.85
C ARG A 59 -7.37 -2.56 2.04
N ARG A 60 -6.72 -3.68 2.36
CA ARG A 60 -5.70 -3.79 3.42
C ARG A 60 -4.40 -4.37 2.88
N SER A 61 -3.29 -4.14 3.59
CA SER A 61 -2.02 -4.83 3.33
C SER A 61 -2.08 -6.23 3.94
N ILE A 62 -2.44 -7.23 3.13
CA ILE A 62 -2.48 -8.63 3.53
C ILE A 62 -1.04 -9.18 3.58
N ARG A 63 -0.71 -9.89 4.67
CA ARG A 63 0.63 -10.43 4.96
C ARG A 63 0.62 -11.92 5.30
N ARG A 64 -0.41 -12.62 4.84
CA ARG A 64 -0.54 -14.08 4.87
C ARG A 64 -1.57 -14.47 3.82
N PHE A 65 -1.12 -15.10 2.75
CA PHE A 65 -1.97 -15.56 1.67
C PHE A 65 -2.19 -17.07 1.77
N LEU A 66 -3.30 -17.54 1.22
CA LEU A 66 -3.54 -18.96 1.01
C LEU A 66 -2.78 -19.43 -0.23
N ASP A 67 -2.51 -20.74 -0.31
CA ASP A 67 -1.92 -21.37 -1.50
C ASP A 67 -2.95 -21.57 -2.64
N THR A 68 -4.06 -20.83 -2.60
CA THR A 68 -5.06 -20.85 -3.66
C THR A 68 -4.46 -20.20 -4.91
N PRO A 69 -4.33 -20.92 -6.04
CA PRO A 69 -3.76 -20.36 -7.25
C PRO A 69 -4.68 -19.28 -7.84
N VAL A 70 -4.07 -18.32 -8.54
CA VAL A 70 -4.75 -17.33 -9.37
C VAL A 70 -4.33 -17.57 -10.81
N SER A 71 -5.28 -17.59 -11.74
CA SER A 71 -4.94 -17.86 -13.14
C SER A 71 -4.18 -16.68 -13.75
N MET A 72 -3.26 -16.97 -14.68
CA MET A 72 -2.54 -15.91 -15.39
C MET A 72 -3.45 -15.06 -16.28
N ALA A 73 -4.61 -15.59 -16.68
CA ALA A 73 -5.63 -14.84 -17.39
C ALA A 73 -6.25 -13.76 -16.49
N GLU A 74 -6.62 -14.10 -15.26
CA GLU A 74 -7.14 -13.14 -14.27
C GLU A 74 -6.08 -12.09 -13.91
N VAL A 75 -4.83 -12.48 -13.69
CA VAL A 75 -3.75 -11.53 -13.41
C VAL A 75 -3.57 -10.55 -14.57
N ARG A 76 -3.57 -11.05 -15.81
CA ARG A 76 -3.47 -10.20 -17.01
C ARG A 76 -4.65 -9.24 -17.11
N ASP A 77 -5.86 -9.71 -16.90
CA ASP A 77 -7.08 -8.89 -16.94
C ASP A 77 -7.03 -7.76 -15.89
N LEU A 78 -6.58 -8.06 -14.66
CA LEU A 78 -6.38 -7.06 -13.61
C LEU A 78 -5.34 -6.01 -14.00
N ILE A 79 -4.23 -6.41 -14.62
CA ILE A 79 -3.19 -5.49 -15.09
C ILE A 79 -3.72 -4.60 -16.23
N ILE A 80 -4.50 -5.15 -17.17
CA ILE A 80 -5.15 -4.38 -18.25
C ILE A 80 -6.12 -3.34 -17.68
N LYS A 81 -6.89 -3.70 -16.65
CA LYS A 81 -7.77 -2.76 -15.96
C LYS A 81 -6.96 -1.67 -15.25
N ALA A 82 -5.89 -2.04 -14.57
CA ALA A 82 -5.00 -1.10 -13.89
C ALA A 82 -4.26 -0.15 -14.85
N SER A 83 -4.00 -0.57 -16.09
CA SER A 83 -3.32 0.25 -17.09
C SER A 83 -4.10 1.48 -17.54
N ARG A 84 -5.37 1.62 -17.11
CA ARG A 84 -6.21 2.80 -17.34
C ARG A 84 -5.91 3.95 -16.37
N ALA A 85 -5.01 3.76 -15.42
CA ALA A 85 -4.54 4.85 -14.57
C ALA A 85 -4.00 6.01 -15.44
N PRO A 86 -4.33 7.28 -15.14
CA PRO A 86 -3.77 8.41 -15.87
C PRO A 86 -2.27 8.53 -15.62
N SER A 87 -1.56 9.12 -16.58
CA SER A 87 -0.15 9.48 -16.45
C SER A 87 0.13 10.82 -17.13
N GLY A 88 1.16 11.53 -16.68
CA GLY A 88 1.60 12.78 -17.33
C GLY A 88 1.83 12.53 -18.82
N THR A 89 1.25 13.39 -19.67
CA THR A 89 1.24 13.25 -21.14
C THR A 89 0.82 11.86 -21.67
N ASN A 90 0.11 11.08 -20.86
CA ASN A 90 -0.24 9.67 -21.12
C ASN A 90 0.97 8.76 -21.39
N PHE A 91 2.12 9.05 -20.76
CA PHE A 91 3.39 8.37 -21.03
C PHE A 91 3.43 6.90 -20.59
N GLN A 92 2.57 6.48 -19.66
CA GLN A 92 2.41 5.09 -19.19
C GLN A 92 3.76 4.40 -18.90
N PRO A 93 4.60 4.95 -17.99
CA PRO A 93 6.00 4.52 -17.84
C PRO A 93 6.16 3.14 -17.17
N TRP A 94 5.07 2.54 -16.69
CA TRP A 94 5.07 1.30 -15.94
C TRP A 94 5.33 0.08 -16.83
N LYS A 95 6.32 -0.72 -16.45
CA LYS A 95 6.47 -2.11 -16.87
C LYS A 95 6.21 -3.01 -15.68
N VAL A 96 5.33 -3.98 -15.84
CA VAL A 96 4.98 -4.94 -14.79
C VAL A 96 5.60 -6.29 -15.13
N VAL A 97 6.47 -6.78 -14.24
CA VAL A 97 7.02 -8.13 -14.32
C VAL A 97 6.26 -9.01 -13.34
N VAL A 98 5.66 -10.08 -13.86
CA VAL A 98 4.87 -11.03 -13.07
C VAL A 98 5.67 -12.31 -12.87
N VAL A 99 5.79 -12.75 -11.61
CA VAL A 99 6.44 -14.02 -11.27
C VAL A 99 5.45 -14.94 -10.54
N ALA A 100 5.46 -16.22 -10.90
CA ALA A 100 4.65 -17.25 -10.27
C ALA A 100 5.39 -18.59 -10.29
N GLY A 101 4.85 -19.58 -9.58
CA GLY A 101 5.39 -20.95 -9.59
C GLY A 101 6.88 -21.03 -9.25
N GLU A 102 7.62 -21.82 -10.03
CA GLU A 102 9.05 -22.06 -9.80
C GLU A 102 9.92 -20.81 -9.96
N THR A 103 9.61 -19.93 -10.91
CA THR A 103 10.36 -18.68 -11.09
C THR A 103 10.28 -17.79 -9.85
N LYS A 104 9.09 -17.67 -9.26
CA LYS A 104 8.91 -16.94 -7.99
C LYS A 104 9.70 -17.60 -6.86
N ARG A 105 9.64 -18.93 -6.73
CA ARG A 105 10.37 -19.67 -5.68
C ARG A 105 11.87 -19.45 -5.76
N ARG A 106 12.46 -19.59 -6.95
CA ARG A 106 13.91 -19.37 -7.15
C ARG A 106 14.31 -17.93 -6.84
N LEU A 107 13.50 -16.96 -7.26
CA LEU A 107 13.74 -15.55 -6.97
C LEU A 107 13.68 -15.26 -5.48
N SER A 108 12.64 -15.74 -4.78
CA SER A 108 12.53 -15.59 -3.33
C SER A 108 13.72 -16.21 -2.61
N ALA A 109 14.13 -17.42 -2.99
CA ALA A 109 15.28 -18.11 -2.38
C ALA A 109 16.58 -17.30 -2.55
N ALA A 110 16.86 -16.80 -3.76
CA ALA A 110 18.04 -15.98 -4.02
C ALA A 110 18.04 -14.68 -3.19
N VAL A 111 16.93 -13.95 -3.17
CA VAL A 111 16.84 -12.68 -2.43
C VAL A 111 16.92 -12.89 -0.91
N ILE A 112 16.36 -13.98 -0.39
CA ILE A 112 16.48 -14.33 1.03
C ILE A 112 17.95 -14.61 1.38
N GLN A 113 18.65 -15.37 0.54
CA GLN A 113 20.07 -15.65 0.76
C GLN A 113 20.90 -14.36 0.81
N ASP A 114 20.67 -13.44 -0.14
CA ASP A 114 21.34 -12.13 -0.15
C ASP A 114 21.01 -11.31 1.11
N ALA A 115 19.72 -11.28 1.51
CA ALA A 115 19.26 -10.58 2.70
C ALA A 115 19.85 -11.17 3.99
N GLU A 116 20.09 -12.48 4.04
CA GLU A 116 20.74 -13.14 5.17
C GLU A 116 22.21 -12.78 5.28
N ARG A 117 22.90 -12.59 4.14
CA ARG A 117 24.27 -12.03 4.07
C ARG A 117 24.32 -10.52 4.38
N GLY A 118 23.17 -9.87 4.52
CA GLY A 118 23.07 -8.44 4.78
C GLY A 118 23.26 -7.57 3.54
N GLU A 119 23.23 -8.17 2.34
CA GLU A 119 23.33 -7.45 1.08
C GLU A 119 22.06 -6.64 0.83
N LYS A 120 22.26 -5.42 0.34
CA LYS A 120 21.17 -4.51 -0.03
C LYS A 120 21.55 -3.79 -1.30
N SER A 121 20.62 -3.76 -2.24
CA SER A 121 20.73 -2.98 -3.47
C SER A 121 19.48 -2.12 -3.61
N GLU A 122 19.62 -0.83 -3.36
CA GLU A 122 18.55 0.15 -3.54
C GLU A 122 18.93 1.08 -4.69
N GLU A 123 18.13 1.10 -5.75
CA GLU A 123 18.35 2.02 -6.88
C GLU A 123 18.01 3.49 -6.50
N TYR A 124 17.13 3.66 -5.51
CA TYR A 124 16.63 4.95 -5.04
C TYR A 124 16.46 4.96 -3.53
N ALA A 125 16.71 6.12 -2.91
CA ALA A 125 16.36 6.36 -1.52
C ALA A 125 14.82 6.41 -1.38
N TYR A 126 14.21 5.33 -0.89
CA TYR A 126 12.76 5.22 -0.78
C TYR A 126 12.16 6.20 0.25
N ALA A 127 12.92 6.54 1.28
CA ALA A 127 12.49 7.44 2.34
C ALA A 127 13.61 8.43 2.69
N PRO A 128 13.26 9.64 3.16
CA PRO A 128 14.25 10.57 3.69
C PRO A 128 14.99 9.97 4.89
N SER A 129 16.24 10.39 5.06
CA SER A 129 17.08 10.01 6.20
C SER A 129 17.69 11.29 6.82
N PRO A 130 17.31 11.67 8.06
CA PRO A 130 16.34 11.00 8.92
C PRO A 130 14.88 11.16 8.45
N VAL A 131 14.00 10.26 8.86
CA VAL A 131 12.55 10.41 8.64
C VAL A 131 12.00 11.45 9.62
N PRO A 132 11.40 12.57 9.17
CA PRO A 132 10.90 13.61 10.07
C PRO A 132 9.58 13.20 10.75
N GLU A 133 9.22 13.91 11.81
CA GLU A 133 7.85 13.84 12.36
C GLU A 133 6.86 14.56 11.42
N PRO A 134 5.59 14.13 11.35
CA PRO A 134 4.94 13.04 12.11
C PRO A 134 5.13 11.64 11.50
N TYR A 135 5.92 11.50 10.44
CA TYR A 135 6.06 10.26 9.68
C TYR A 135 6.82 9.18 10.44
N LEU A 136 7.79 9.57 11.26
CA LEU A 136 8.50 8.66 12.15
C LEU A 136 7.56 8.00 13.16
N SER A 137 6.69 8.77 13.82
CA SER A 137 5.67 8.24 14.73
C SER A 137 4.72 7.26 14.04
N ARG A 138 4.24 7.59 12.83
CA ARG A 138 3.39 6.70 12.01
C ARG A 138 4.09 5.39 11.68
N ARG A 139 5.36 5.44 11.25
CA ARG A 139 6.17 4.26 10.94
C ARG A 139 6.35 3.36 12.17
N ARG A 140 6.62 3.94 13.34
CA ARG A 140 6.75 3.22 14.62
C ARG A 140 5.44 2.54 15.02
N ALA A 141 4.33 3.27 14.98
CA ALA A 141 3.01 2.74 15.34
C ALA A 141 2.63 1.51 14.50
N VAL A 142 2.81 1.58 13.17
CA VAL A 142 2.55 0.43 12.28
C VAL A 142 3.50 -0.73 12.57
N GLY A 143 4.79 -0.45 12.77
CA GLY A 143 5.78 -1.49 13.08
C GLY A 143 5.47 -2.22 14.39
N TYR A 144 5.14 -1.49 15.46
CA TYR A 144 4.79 -2.07 16.75
C TYR A 144 3.48 -2.85 16.68
N GLY A 145 2.45 -2.28 16.04
CA GLY A 145 1.18 -2.98 15.84
C GLY A 145 1.35 -4.30 15.10
N LEU A 146 2.19 -4.33 14.06
CA LEU A 146 2.45 -5.55 13.30
C LEU A 146 3.13 -6.64 14.12
N TYR A 147 4.20 -6.31 14.85
CA TYR A 147 4.90 -7.32 15.67
C TYR A 147 4.06 -7.79 16.85
N ASN A 148 3.25 -6.91 17.45
CA ASN A 148 2.30 -7.27 18.49
C ASN A 148 1.27 -8.29 17.98
N LEU A 149 0.72 -8.10 16.77
CA LEU A 149 -0.19 -9.06 16.14
C LEU A 149 0.46 -10.41 15.84
N TYR A 150 1.77 -10.45 15.63
CA TYR A 150 2.52 -11.70 15.47
C TYR A 150 2.91 -12.35 16.81
N GLY A 151 2.69 -11.68 17.95
CA GLY A 151 3.17 -12.14 19.25
C GLY A 151 4.69 -12.10 19.38
N ILE A 152 5.36 -11.22 18.62
CA ILE A 152 6.83 -11.12 18.59
C ILE A 152 7.28 -9.98 19.50
N ALA A 153 8.09 -10.33 20.50
CA ALA A 153 8.67 -9.37 21.44
C ALA A 153 9.63 -8.38 20.74
N ARG A 154 9.88 -7.23 21.37
CA ARG A 154 10.70 -6.16 20.78
C ARG A 154 12.18 -6.56 20.66
N ASP A 155 12.65 -7.30 21.64
CA ASP A 155 14.00 -7.83 21.82
C ASP A 155 14.23 -9.21 21.17
N ASP A 156 13.18 -9.85 20.66
CA ASP A 156 13.30 -11.06 19.86
C ASP A 156 13.76 -10.74 18.42
N TYR A 157 15.06 -10.42 18.29
CA TYR A 157 15.66 -10.07 17.01
C TYR A 157 15.58 -11.20 15.99
N VAL A 158 15.60 -12.46 16.44
CA VAL A 158 15.53 -13.64 15.56
C VAL A 158 14.16 -13.75 14.92
N ALA A 159 13.08 -13.73 15.72
CA ALA A 159 11.73 -13.77 15.19
C ALA A 159 11.38 -12.54 14.36
N ARG A 160 11.90 -11.36 14.74
CA ARG A 160 11.75 -10.14 13.93
C ARG A 160 12.44 -10.25 12.56
N LYS A 161 13.65 -10.81 12.52
CA LYS A 161 14.36 -11.08 11.26
C LYS A 161 13.57 -12.08 10.41
N ALA A 162 13.12 -13.19 10.98
CA ALA A 162 12.30 -14.17 10.28
C ALA A 162 11.00 -13.56 9.73
N ALA A 163 10.31 -12.75 10.54
CA ALA A 163 9.10 -12.05 10.11
C ALA A 163 9.36 -11.04 8.99
N MET A 164 10.52 -10.39 8.98
CA MET A 164 10.96 -9.48 7.91
C MET A 164 11.23 -10.26 6.62
N LEU A 165 11.92 -11.41 6.68
CA LEU A 165 12.25 -12.20 5.50
C LEU A 165 11.02 -12.69 4.72
N ARG A 166 9.86 -12.84 5.38
CA ARG A 166 8.57 -13.15 4.71
C ARG A 166 8.17 -12.15 3.63
N ASN A 167 8.70 -10.92 3.64
CA ASN A 167 8.49 -9.97 2.53
C ASN A 167 9.02 -10.54 1.20
N PHE A 168 10.16 -11.22 1.24
CA PHE A 168 10.81 -11.78 0.04
C PHE A 168 10.15 -13.07 -0.44
N GLU A 169 9.30 -13.69 0.39
CA GLU A 169 8.41 -14.78 0.01
C GLU A 169 7.04 -14.29 -0.48
N PHE A 170 6.87 -12.98 -0.66
CA PHE A 170 5.58 -12.35 -0.98
C PHE A 170 4.48 -12.72 0.04
N PHE A 171 4.85 -12.98 1.30
CA PHE A 171 3.94 -13.45 2.35
C PHE A 171 3.14 -14.72 1.99
N GLY A 172 3.70 -15.56 1.12
CA GLY A 172 3.04 -16.77 0.62
C GLY A 172 2.06 -16.52 -0.53
N ALA A 173 1.97 -15.31 -1.09
CA ALA A 173 1.11 -15.03 -2.23
C ALA A 173 1.50 -15.91 -3.43
N PRO A 174 0.55 -16.46 -4.19
CA PRO A 174 0.85 -17.32 -5.34
C PRO A 174 1.60 -16.57 -6.45
N VAL A 175 1.36 -15.26 -6.57
CA VAL A 175 1.90 -14.37 -7.61
C VAL A 175 2.65 -13.19 -6.97
N GLY A 176 3.83 -12.88 -7.50
CA GLY A 176 4.60 -11.67 -7.18
C GLY A 176 4.59 -10.69 -8.36
N LEU A 177 4.51 -9.39 -8.06
CA LEU A 177 4.56 -8.32 -9.05
C LEU A 177 5.74 -7.40 -8.75
N PHE A 178 6.53 -7.10 -9.78
CA PHE A 178 7.54 -6.05 -9.76
C PHE A 178 7.13 -4.95 -10.72
N PHE A 179 7.26 -3.71 -10.26
CA PHE A 179 7.03 -2.52 -11.05
C PHE A 179 8.37 -1.91 -11.40
N VAL A 180 8.65 -1.83 -12.69
CA VAL A 180 9.87 -1.25 -13.24
C VAL A 180 9.46 -0.04 -14.06
N SER A 181 10.09 1.11 -13.79
CA SER A 181 9.98 2.28 -14.66
C SER A 181 11.27 2.38 -15.47
N ALA A 182 11.16 2.82 -16.72
CA ALA A 182 12.36 3.27 -17.42
C ALA A 182 12.94 4.49 -16.67
N ASN A 183 14.27 4.52 -16.55
CA ASN A 183 15.00 5.54 -15.81
C ASN A 183 15.07 6.83 -16.63
N PHE A 184 13.95 7.56 -16.70
CA PHE A 184 13.86 8.89 -17.29
C PHE A 184 14.15 9.93 -16.21
N ARG A 185 15.37 9.95 -15.66
CA ARG A 185 15.75 10.98 -14.69
C ARG A 185 15.89 12.34 -15.39
N ALA A 186 14.82 13.13 -15.35
CA ALA A 186 14.96 14.58 -15.25
C ALA A 186 15.59 14.91 -13.88
N PRO A 187 16.40 15.97 -13.75
CA PRO A 187 16.88 16.41 -12.45
C PRO A 187 15.70 16.63 -11.51
N VAL A 188 15.75 16.03 -10.32
CA VAL A 188 14.78 16.28 -9.25
C VAL A 188 14.82 17.78 -8.96
N ARG A 189 13.79 18.53 -9.40
CA ARG A 189 13.54 19.89 -8.96
C ARG A 189 12.09 20.02 -8.54
N LEU A 190 11.89 19.93 -7.23
CA LEU A 190 10.80 20.56 -6.48
C LEU A 190 11.27 20.96 -5.06
N SER A 191 12.59 21.06 -4.84
CA SER A 191 13.23 21.40 -3.56
C SER A 191 14.37 22.42 -3.67
N ASP A 192 14.42 23.22 -4.74
CA ASP A 192 14.87 24.62 -4.61
C ASP A 192 13.69 25.52 -4.12
N ALA A 193 12.56 24.91 -3.74
CA ALA A 193 11.27 25.56 -3.55
C ALA A 193 10.65 25.36 -2.15
N VAL A 194 11.46 25.03 -1.14
CA VAL A 194 11.26 25.39 0.29
C VAL A 194 12.63 25.57 0.94
#